data_AF-A0AAN8FJQ5-F1
#
_entry.id   AF-A0AAN8FJQ5-F1
#
_cell.length_a   1.000
_cell.length_b   1.000
_cell.length_c   1.000
_cell.angle_alpha   90.00
_cell.angle_beta   90.00
_cell.angle_gamma   90.00
#
_symmetry.space_group_name_H-M   'P 1'
#
loop_
_entity.id
_entity.type
_entity.pdbx_description
1 polymer ?
#
loop_
_entity_poly.entity_id
_entity_poly.type
_entity_poly.pdbx_seq_one_letter_code
_entity_poly.pdbx_strand_id
1 'polypeptide(L)'
;ILSGVSPWMYWSTAFVWDAFWYLISSLAFIGIFYAFNIEQYTKDFRTALILLLVMALYGWTTIPFTYWFSFLFTSAPKGFTLIVMYNIITGMIGSIAIPIIQQTVNADVSFVWSIILSFFFSTYSISNVFTVVFNNEFGKQACQQLDCSSPLYDQNLQCCGGKDG
;
A
#
# COMPACT_ATOMS: atom_id res chain seq x y z
N ILE A 1 -35.31 14.33 -4.94
CA ILE A 1 -36.12 13.41 -5.79
C ILE A 1 -36.61 14.08 -7.09
N LEU A 2 -36.12 15.28 -7.47
CA LEU A 2 -36.66 16.05 -8.61
C LEU A 2 -36.42 15.49 -10.03
N SER A 3 -35.69 14.37 -10.23
CA SER A 3 -35.37 13.86 -11.59
C SER A 3 -35.91 12.46 -11.90
N GLY A 4 -36.68 11.81 -11.02
CA GLY A 4 -37.23 10.46 -11.29
C GLY A 4 -36.18 9.34 -11.44
N VAL A 5 -34.89 9.65 -11.32
CA VAL A 5 -33.80 8.67 -11.35
C VAL A 5 -33.77 7.90 -10.04
N SER A 6 -33.73 6.57 -10.15
CA SER A 6 -33.52 5.67 -9.01
C SER A 6 -32.27 6.12 -8.23
N PRO A 7 -32.36 6.30 -6.89
CA PRO A 7 -31.21 6.66 -6.06
C PRO A 7 -30.02 5.72 -6.27
N TRP A 8 -30.28 4.43 -6.51
CA TRP A 8 -29.24 3.44 -6.81
C TRP A 8 -28.43 3.78 -8.05
N MET A 9 -29.09 4.23 -9.12
CA MET A 9 -28.42 4.55 -10.37
C MET A 9 -27.53 5.80 -10.24
N TYR A 10 -27.93 6.75 -9.39
CA TYR A 10 -27.10 7.89 -9.02
C TYR A 10 -25.84 7.46 -8.26
N TRP A 11 -25.98 6.65 -7.19
CA TRP A 11 -24.84 6.20 -6.40
C TRP A 11 -23.87 5.30 -7.17
N SER A 12 -24.38 4.41 -8.04
CA SER A 12 -23.53 3.58 -8.90
C SER A 12 -22.75 4.42 -9.91
N THR A 13 -23.38 5.43 -10.51
CA THR A 13 -22.69 6.32 -11.46
C THR A 13 -21.64 7.16 -10.74
N ALA A 14 -21.95 7.68 -9.55
CA ALA A 14 -21.00 8.42 -8.73
C ALA A 14 -19.81 7.54 -8.32
N PHE A 15 -20.05 6.30 -7.90
CA PHE A 15 -19.00 5.34 -7.57
C PHE A 15 -18.07 5.05 -8.77
N VAL A 16 -18.64 4.79 -9.95
CA VAL A 16 -17.85 4.53 -11.16
C VAL A 16 -17.03 5.75 -11.56
N TRP A 17 -17.62 6.95 -11.45
CA TRP A 17 -16.92 8.20 -11.73
C TRP A 17 -15.73 8.42 -10.78
N ASP A 18 -15.94 8.22 -9.48
CA ASP A 18 -14.87 8.37 -8.49
C ASP A 18 -13.79 7.31 -8.67
N ALA A 19 -14.16 6.06 -8.94
CA ALA A 19 -13.22 4.98 -9.21
C ALA A 19 -12.36 5.28 -10.45
N PHE A 20 -12.95 5.88 -11.50
CA PHE A 20 -12.22 6.29 -12.69
C PHE A 20 -11.18 7.39 -12.40
N TRP A 21 -11.57 8.45 -11.67
CA TRP A 21 -10.64 9.50 -11.27
C TRP A 21 -9.56 9.02 -10.30
N TYR A 22 -9.91 8.09 -9.43
CA TYR A 22 -8.96 7.44 -8.55
C TYR A 22 -7.91 6.66 -9.36
N LEU A 23 -8.34 5.85 -10.34
CA LEU A 23 -7.42 5.09 -11.20
C LEU A 23 -6.47 6.00 -11.99
N ILE A 24 -6.97 7.10 -12.54
CA ILE A 24 -6.12 8.10 -13.22
C ILE A 24 -5.08 8.66 -12.24
N SER A 25 -5.49 8.99 -11.01
CA SER A 25 -4.59 9.52 -10.00
C SER A 25 -3.52 8.50 -9.58
N SER A 26 -3.89 7.23 -9.42
CA SER A 26 -2.94 6.14 -9.13
C SER A 26 -1.95 5.92 -10.27
N LEU A 27 -2.40 5.97 -11.52
CA LEU A 27 -1.54 5.86 -12.69
C LEU A 27 -0.54 7.04 -12.76
N ALA A 28 -1.01 8.25 -12.52
CA ALA A 28 -0.15 9.44 -12.46
C ALA A 28 0.91 9.30 -11.35
N PHE A 29 0.52 8.79 -10.17
CA PHE A 29 1.44 8.55 -9.07
C PHE A 29 2.55 7.56 -9.43
N ILE A 30 2.22 6.46 -10.11
CA ILE A 30 3.24 5.51 -10.62
C ILE A 30 4.09 6.16 -11.71
N GLY A 31 3.48 6.97 -12.59
CA GLY A 31 4.19 7.74 -13.61
C GLY A 31 5.27 8.66 -13.02
N ILE A 32 5.04 9.21 -11.82
CA ILE A 32 6.06 10.00 -11.09
C ILE A 32 7.28 9.13 -10.76
N PHE A 33 7.10 7.89 -10.29
CA PHE A 33 8.24 7.00 -10.03
C PHE A 33 9.04 6.69 -11.28
N TYR A 34 8.38 6.53 -12.44
CA TYR A 34 9.04 6.42 -13.74
C TYR A 34 9.80 7.70 -14.13
N ALA A 35 9.21 8.88 -13.91
CA ALA A 35 9.86 10.15 -14.22
C ALA A 35 11.14 10.37 -13.39
N PHE A 36 11.12 9.97 -12.11
CA PHE A 36 12.28 10.05 -11.21
C PHE A 36 13.23 8.85 -11.31
N ASN A 37 12.96 7.87 -12.17
CA ASN A 37 13.75 6.63 -12.32
C ASN A 37 14.07 5.95 -10.99
N ILE A 38 13.08 5.81 -10.11
CA ILE A 38 13.27 5.07 -8.85
C ILE A 38 13.34 3.58 -9.18
N GLU A 39 14.54 3.05 -9.37
CA GLU A 39 14.78 1.68 -9.84
C GLU A 39 14.07 0.62 -9.00
N GLN A 40 13.95 0.84 -7.69
CA GLN A 40 13.28 -0.10 -6.78
C GLN A 40 11.79 -0.29 -7.11
N TYR A 41 11.15 0.66 -7.77
CA TYR A 41 9.74 0.57 -8.18
C TYR A 41 9.55 0.44 -9.70
N THR A 42 10.58 0.73 -10.49
CA THR A 42 10.47 0.85 -11.96
C THR A 42 11.22 -0.24 -12.73
N LYS A 43 12.14 -0.97 -12.07
CA LYS A 43 13.00 -1.99 -12.69
C LYS A 43 12.21 -3.17 -13.24
N ASP A 44 11.17 -3.61 -12.53
CA ASP A 44 10.30 -4.69 -13.00
C ASP A 44 8.88 -4.15 -13.21
N PHE A 45 8.35 -4.37 -14.41
CA PHE A 45 6.96 -4.04 -14.75
C PHE A 45 5.96 -4.78 -13.84
N ARG A 46 6.31 -5.99 -13.37
CA ARG A 46 5.48 -6.73 -12.41
C ARG A 46 5.34 -5.98 -11.09
N THR A 47 6.41 -5.36 -10.62
CA THR A 47 6.41 -4.60 -9.36
C THR A 47 5.53 -3.37 -9.46
N ALA A 48 5.61 -2.62 -10.57
CA ALA A 48 4.71 -1.50 -10.85
C ALA A 48 3.23 -1.96 -10.95
N LEU A 49 2.97 -3.12 -11.57
CA LEU A 49 1.62 -3.69 -11.68
C LEU A 49 1.06 -4.12 -10.31
N ILE A 50 1.88 -4.73 -9.46
CA ILE A 50 1.48 -5.10 -8.08
C ILE A 50 1.11 -3.85 -7.29
N LEU A 51 1.92 -2.79 -7.37
CA LEU A 51 1.62 -1.51 -6.71
C LEU A 51 0.31 -0.91 -7.21
N LEU A 52 0.10 -0.89 -8.54
CA LEU A 52 -1.14 -0.42 -9.14
C LEU A 52 -2.36 -1.22 -8.65
N LEU A 53 -2.24 -2.54 -8.59
CA LEU A 53 -3.31 -3.42 -8.13
C LEU A 53 -3.65 -3.13 -6.67
N VAL A 54 -2.64 -2.97 -5.80
CA VAL A 54 -2.84 -2.67 -4.37
C VAL A 54 -3.47 -1.29 -4.18
N MET A 55 -3.05 -0.27 -4.94
CA MET A 55 -3.70 1.03 -4.94
C MET A 55 -5.16 0.93 -5.40
N ALA A 56 -5.43 0.23 -6.51
CA ALA A 56 -6.78 0.03 -7.01
C ALA A 56 -7.69 -0.68 -5.99
N LEU A 57 -7.17 -1.71 -5.30
CA LEU A 57 -7.88 -2.43 -4.24
C LEU A 57 -8.18 -1.52 -3.04
N TYR A 58 -7.23 -0.66 -2.66
CA TYR A 58 -7.43 0.33 -1.60
C TYR A 58 -8.47 1.38 -1.99
N GLY A 59 -8.49 1.85 -3.23
CA GLY A 59 -9.54 2.73 -3.74
C GLY A 59 -10.92 2.05 -3.69
N TRP A 60 -10.98 0.79 -4.11
CA TRP A 60 -12.21 0.00 -4.11
C TRP A 60 -12.82 -0.18 -2.72
N THR A 61 -12.01 -0.26 -1.66
CA THR A 61 -12.50 -0.38 -0.28
C THR A 61 -12.76 0.97 0.38
N THR A 62 -11.95 1.98 0.09
CA THR A 62 -12.01 3.30 0.74
C THR A 62 -13.16 4.16 0.21
N ILE A 63 -13.45 4.11 -1.09
CA ILE A 63 -14.55 4.86 -1.71
C ILE A 63 -15.91 4.48 -1.09
N PRO A 64 -16.34 3.21 -1.03
CA PRO A 64 -17.64 2.84 -0.45
C PRO A 64 -17.68 3.06 1.07
N PHE A 65 -16.54 2.90 1.76
CA PHE A 65 -16.43 3.24 3.18
C PHE A 65 -16.69 4.73 3.44
N THR A 66 -16.13 5.60 2.59
CA THR A 66 -16.36 7.05 2.67
C THR A 66 -17.83 7.41 2.41
N TYR A 67 -18.47 6.75 1.44
CA TYR A 67 -19.89 6.91 1.18
C TYR A 67 -20.76 6.48 2.37
N TRP A 68 -20.44 5.35 3.01
CA TRP A 68 -21.10 4.91 4.23
C TRP A 68 -20.96 5.92 5.37
N PHE A 69 -19.73 6.41 5.60
CA PHE A 69 -19.47 7.41 6.63
C PHE A 69 -20.09 8.77 6.34
N SER A 70 -20.30 9.12 5.06
CA SER A 70 -20.97 10.36 4.67
C SER A 70 -22.40 10.45 5.21
N PHE A 71 -23.07 9.34 5.52
CA PHE A 71 -24.40 9.34 6.14
C PHE A 71 -24.36 9.67 7.65
N LEU A 72 -23.21 9.51 8.33
CA LEU A 72 -23.06 9.84 9.74
C LEU A 72 -22.81 11.34 9.99
N PHE A 73 -22.39 12.08 8.98
CA PHE A 73 -22.02 13.50 9.13
C PHE A 73 -23.02 14.44 8.45
N THR A 74 -23.47 15.44 9.19
CA THR A 74 -24.37 16.52 8.69
C THR A 74 -23.67 17.52 7.78
N SER A 75 -22.33 17.50 7.68
CA SER A 75 -21.56 18.39 6.80
C SER A 75 -20.45 17.62 6.10
N ALA A 76 -20.51 17.56 4.77
CA ALA A 76 -19.53 16.85 3.94
C ALA A 76 -18.07 17.27 4.19
N PRO A 77 -17.72 18.57 4.36
CA PRO A 77 -16.34 18.97 4.64
C PRO A 77 -15.82 18.46 5.98
N LYS A 78 -16.69 18.42 7.01
CA LYS A 78 -16.30 17.93 8.35
C LYS A 78 -16.03 16.43 8.33
N GLY A 79 -16.88 15.66 7.64
CA GLY A 79 -16.70 14.22 7.46
C GLY A 79 -15.41 13.89 6.71
N PHE A 80 -15.15 14.58 5.59
CA PHE A 80 -13.91 14.39 4.83
C PHE A 80 -12.65 14.68 5.66
N THR A 81 -12.60 15.82 6.35
CA THR A 81 -11.44 16.17 7.19
C THR A 81 -11.19 15.16 8.31
N LEU A 82 -12.24 14.63 8.95
CA LEU A 82 -12.11 13.61 9.98
C LEU A 82 -11.61 12.28 9.44
N ILE A 83 -12.09 11.86 8.27
CA ILE A 83 -11.63 10.63 7.59
C ILE A 83 -10.16 10.77 7.21
N VAL A 84 -9.74 11.92 6.67
CA VAL A 84 -8.34 12.18 6.34
C VAL A 84 -7.46 12.17 7.59
N MET A 85 -7.88 12.84 8.66
CA MET A 85 -7.17 12.83 9.95
C MET A 85 -7.01 11.42 10.52
N TYR A 86 -8.10 10.64 10.51
CA TYR A 86 -8.08 9.24 10.91
C TYR A 86 -7.09 8.43 10.07
N ASN A 87 -7.16 8.54 8.75
CA ASN A 87 -6.29 7.84 7.81
C ASN A 87 -4.79 8.16 8.02
N ILE A 88 -4.47 9.42 8.28
CA ILE A 88 -3.09 9.89 8.53
C ILE A 88 -2.56 9.36 9.86
N ILE A 89 -3.30 9.54 10.95
CA ILE A 89 -2.87 9.11 12.30
C ILE A 89 -2.63 7.61 12.31
N THR A 90 -3.54 6.85 11.72
CA THR A 90 -3.51 5.38 11.74
C THR A 90 -2.40 4.81 10.84
N GLY A 91 -2.17 5.42 9.68
CA GLY A 91 -1.03 5.09 8.83
C GLY A 91 0.32 5.34 9.51
N MET A 92 0.45 6.47 10.22
CA MET A 92 1.68 6.80 10.97
C MET A 92 1.92 5.85 12.13
N ILE A 93 0.90 5.57 12.95
CA ILE A 93 1.04 4.68 14.11
C ILE A 93 1.47 3.29 13.66
N GLY A 94 0.83 2.72 12.63
CA GLY A 94 1.22 1.40 12.12
C GLY A 94 2.65 1.38 11.56
N SER A 95 3.05 2.43 10.83
CA SER A 95 4.38 2.51 10.22
C SER A 95 5.51 2.65 11.24
N ILE A 96 5.24 3.23 12.42
CA ILE A 96 6.23 3.41 13.49
C ILE A 96 6.20 2.23 14.47
N ALA A 97 5.01 1.78 14.88
CA ALA A 97 4.86 0.77 15.92
C ALA A 97 5.41 -0.60 15.49
N ILE A 98 5.15 -1.02 14.25
CA ILE A 98 5.52 -2.36 13.77
C ILE A 98 7.04 -2.58 13.70
N PRO A 99 7.85 -1.66 13.14
CA PRO A 99 9.30 -1.78 13.19
C PRO A 99 9.87 -1.80 14.62
N ILE A 100 9.31 -1.00 15.53
CA ILE A 100 9.75 -0.97 16.93
C ILE A 100 9.46 -2.31 17.62
N ILE A 101 8.27 -2.87 17.43
CA ILE A 101 7.89 -4.17 17.99
C ILE A 101 8.78 -5.28 17.42
N GLN A 102 9.11 -5.21 16.13
CA GLN A 102 10.01 -6.17 15.49
C GLN A 102 11.42 -6.13 16.08
N GLN A 103 11.95 -4.95 16.39
CA GLN A 103 13.29 -4.77 16.95
C GLN A 103 13.38 -5.07 18.46
N THR A 104 12.29 -4.84 19.20
CA THR A 104 12.31 -4.93 20.67
C THR A 104 11.79 -6.26 21.22
N VAL A 105 10.83 -6.89 20.53
CA VAL A 105 10.17 -8.11 20.99
C VAL A 105 10.58 -9.30 20.15
N ASN A 106 9.99 -9.46 18.97
CA ASN A 106 10.23 -10.56 18.03
C ASN A 106 9.46 -10.33 16.72
N ALA A 107 9.91 -10.97 15.64
CA ALA A 107 9.27 -10.91 14.32
C ALA A 107 7.83 -11.47 14.32
N ASP A 108 7.58 -12.57 15.04
CA ASP A 108 6.26 -13.22 15.08
C ASP A 108 5.20 -12.33 15.73
N VAL A 109 5.57 -11.64 16.81
CA VAL A 109 4.67 -10.71 17.52
C VAL A 109 4.37 -9.49 16.63
N SER A 110 5.39 -8.97 15.95
CA SER A 110 5.22 -7.87 14.99
C SER A 110 4.30 -8.25 13.84
N PHE A 111 4.40 -9.49 13.33
CA PHE A 111 3.52 -10.00 12.28
C PHE A 111 2.06 -10.04 12.73
N VAL A 112 1.77 -10.59 13.91
CA VAL A 112 0.39 -10.63 14.46
C VAL A 112 -0.18 -9.21 14.62
N TRP A 113 0.61 -8.28 15.15
CA TRP A 113 0.19 -6.88 15.28
C TRP A 113 -0.04 -6.20 13.93
N SER A 114 0.79 -6.49 12.92
CA SER A 114 0.62 -5.94 11.57
C SER A 114 -0.68 -6.41 10.91
N ILE A 115 -1.11 -7.64 11.16
CA ILE A 115 -2.40 -8.17 10.70
C ILE A 115 -3.55 -7.44 11.39
N ILE A 116 -3.48 -7.32 12.71
CA ILE A 116 -4.52 -6.65 13.50
C ILE A 116 -4.64 -5.19 13.04
N LEU A 117 -3.53 -4.46 12.96
CA LEU A 117 -3.51 -3.08 12.51
C LEU A 117 -3.96 -2.95 11.05
N SER A 118 -3.64 -3.90 10.17
CA SER A 118 -4.12 -3.89 8.78
C SER A 118 -5.63 -4.03 8.68
N PHE A 119 -6.25 -4.84 9.55
CA PHE A 119 -7.70 -5.01 9.56
C PHE A 119 -8.44 -3.76 10.06
N PHE A 120 -7.94 -3.13 11.13
CA PHE A 120 -8.54 -1.93 11.70
C PHE A 120 -8.17 -0.65 10.94
N PHE A 121 -7.01 -0.62 10.29
CA PHE A 121 -6.44 0.56 9.65
C PHE A 121 -5.96 0.24 8.23
N SER A 122 -6.88 0.34 7.27
CA SER A 122 -6.59 0.03 5.86
C SER A 122 -5.45 0.86 5.25
N THR A 123 -5.14 2.04 5.81
CA THR A 123 -4.04 2.92 5.37
C THR A 123 -2.66 2.41 5.76
N TYR A 124 -2.56 1.66 6.86
CA TYR A 124 -1.31 1.01 7.24
C TYR A 124 -0.95 -0.08 6.22
N SER A 125 -1.92 -0.86 5.76
CA SER A 125 -1.70 -1.97 4.82
C SER A 125 -1.04 -1.51 3.52
N ILE A 126 -1.51 -0.40 2.93
CA ILE A 126 -0.89 0.12 1.71
C ILE A 126 0.53 0.62 1.96
N SER A 127 0.77 1.32 3.07
CA SER A 127 2.10 1.81 3.46
C SER A 127 3.09 0.66 3.69
N ASN A 128 2.62 -0.43 4.30
CA ASN A 128 3.41 -1.64 4.53
C ASN A 128 3.80 -2.32 3.20
N VAL A 129 2.86 -2.46 2.26
CA VAL A 129 3.16 -3.05 0.94
C VAL A 129 4.24 -2.26 0.21
N PHE A 130 4.13 -0.92 0.17
CA PHE A 130 5.16 -0.09 -0.47
C PHE A 130 6.54 -0.30 0.17
N THR A 131 6.59 -0.35 1.51
CA THR A 131 7.83 -0.56 2.26
C THR A 131 8.43 -1.95 1.98
N VAL A 132 7.62 -3.01 2.00
CA VAL A 132 8.07 -4.38 1.74
C VAL A 132 8.55 -4.55 0.30
N VAL A 133 7.82 -4.01 -0.67
CA VAL A 133 8.22 -4.05 -2.08
C VAL A 133 9.54 -3.33 -2.30
N PHE A 134 9.70 -2.14 -1.73
CA PHE A 134 10.94 -1.37 -1.80
C PHE A 134 12.12 -2.16 -1.21
N ASN A 135 11.95 -2.70 -0.01
CA ASN A 135 13.01 -3.46 0.66
C ASN A 135 13.36 -4.76 -0.07
N ASN A 136 12.38 -5.44 -0.68
CA ASN A 136 12.62 -6.63 -1.48
C ASN A 136 13.43 -6.32 -2.74
N GLU A 137 13.06 -5.26 -3.48
CA GLU A 137 13.79 -4.89 -4.70
C GLU A 137 15.17 -4.31 -4.38
N PHE A 138 15.28 -3.52 -3.31
CA PHE A 138 16.55 -3.06 -2.78
C PHE A 138 17.46 -4.23 -2.37
N GLY A 139 16.91 -5.22 -1.64
CA GLY A 139 17.62 -6.43 -1.25
C GLY A 139 18.08 -7.24 -2.46
N LYS A 140 17.22 -7.40 -3.46
CA LYS A 140 17.56 -8.06 -4.73
C LYS A 140 18.67 -7.33 -5.49
N GLN A 141 18.64 -5.99 -5.51
CA GLN A 141 19.72 -5.18 -6.10
C GLN A 141 21.04 -5.38 -5.35
N ALA A 142 21.02 -5.39 -4.01
CA ALA A 142 22.20 -5.67 -3.20
C ALA A 142 22.74 -7.09 -3.44
N CYS A 143 21.87 -8.09 -3.57
CA CYS A 143 22.25 -9.45 -3.91
C CYS A 143 22.94 -9.57 -5.29
N GLN A 144 22.52 -8.77 -6.28
CA GLN A 144 23.13 -8.79 -7.61
C GLN A 144 24.55 -8.21 -7.66
N GLN A 145 24.94 -7.43 -6.66
CA GLN A 145 26.29 -6.87 -6.56
C GLN A 145 27.28 -7.83 -5.89
N LEU A 146 26.81 -8.94 -5.32
CA LEU A 146 27.63 -9.92 -4.61
C LEU A 146 28.15 -10.99 -5.57
N ASP A 147 29.47 -11.28 -5.52
CA ASP A 147 30.06 -12.42 -6.23
C ASP A 147 29.95 -13.68 -5.39
N CYS A 148 28.93 -14.48 -5.67
CA CYS A 148 28.67 -15.77 -5.03
C CYS A 148 29.76 -16.82 -5.31
N SER A 149 30.69 -16.58 -6.24
CA SER A 149 31.84 -17.46 -6.47
C SER A 149 32.94 -17.29 -5.43
N SER A 150 32.94 -16.15 -4.73
CA SER A 150 33.95 -15.84 -3.71
C SER A 150 33.65 -16.57 -2.39
N PRO A 151 34.66 -17.15 -1.72
CA PRO A 151 34.45 -17.91 -0.48
C PRO A 151 33.97 -17.03 0.69
N LEU A 152 34.02 -15.70 0.57
CA LEU A 152 33.52 -14.76 1.58
C LEU A 152 32.00 -14.54 1.51
N TYR A 153 31.39 -14.69 0.33
CA TYR A 153 29.97 -14.40 0.11
C TYR A 153 29.13 -15.62 -0.29
N ASP A 154 29.79 -16.74 -0.63
CA ASP A 154 29.17 -18.04 -0.92
C ASP A 154 28.31 -18.59 0.24
N GLN A 155 28.60 -18.19 1.49
CA GLN A 155 27.80 -18.57 2.66
C GLN A 155 26.53 -17.73 2.83
N ASN A 156 26.33 -16.68 2.02
CA ASN A 156 25.17 -15.79 2.15
C ASN A 156 23.92 -16.43 1.53
N LEU A 157 23.27 -17.31 2.30
CA LEU A 157 22.11 -18.10 1.85
C LEU A 157 20.96 -17.26 1.30
N GLN A 158 20.80 -16.02 1.78
CA GLN A 158 19.75 -15.10 1.32
C GLN A 158 19.93 -14.64 -0.14
N CYS A 159 21.17 -14.54 -0.63
CA CYS A 159 21.46 -14.03 -1.97
C CYS A 159 21.99 -15.11 -2.93
N CYS A 160 22.82 -16.03 -2.43
CA CYS A 160 23.56 -16.97 -3.27
C CYS A 160 22.95 -18.38 -3.31
N GLY A 161 22.08 -18.73 -2.35
CA GLY A 161 21.64 -20.11 -2.14
C GLY A 161 22.81 -20.98 -1.67
N GLY A 162 22.61 -21.82 -0.66
CA GLY A 162 23.67 -22.72 -0.20
C GLY A 162 24.06 -23.70 -1.31
N LYS A 163 25.35 -24.04 -1.44
CA LYS A 163 25.90 -25.03 -2.39
C LYS A 163 25.44 -26.49 -2.19
N ASP A 164 24.35 -26.71 -1.47
CA ASP A 164 23.77 -28.04 -1.24
C ASP A 164 22.46 -28.17 -2.04
N GLY A 165 22.59 -28.37 -3.35
CA GLY A 165 21.48 -28.62 -4.29
C GLY A 165 21.82 -28.36 -5.75
#